data_AF-A0A7L8V3A2-F1
#
_entry.id   AF-A0A7L8V3A2-F1
#
_cell.length_a   1.000
_cell.length_b   1.000
_cell.length_c   1.000
_cell.angle_alpha   90.00
_cell.angle_beta   90.00
_cell.angle_gamma   90.00
#
_symmetry.space_group_name_H-M   'P 1'
#
loop_
_entity.id
_entity.type
_entity.pdbx_description
1 polymer ?
#
loop_
_entity_poly.entity_id
_entity_poly.type
_entity_poly.pdbx_seq_one_letter_code
_entity_poly.pdbx_strand_id
1 'polypeptide(L)'
;MAYFLASIISIVAAFMILFTRYEADDSQIKADLEHMKVMFSMVDGFVNTYINSGENMQDINFEILEDRGILLSNATVVGAGNSAVMTLPNSNVTWQLIPNKNDATSYKILVDITRSSSLMSKSVFSESFIGREYCQKALFGSFETNTNSYNGTDDFVNSGGGTNSDGLFVCVVFK
;
A
#
# COMPACT_ATOMS: atom_id res chain seq x y z
N MET A 1 -6.25 -16.56 -15.27
CA MET A 1 -7.56 -15.91 -15.04
C MET A 1 -8.41 -16.58 -13.94
N ALA A 2 -8.39 -17.91 -13.75
CA ALA A 2 -9.15 -18.55 -12.65
C ALA A 2 -8.62 -18.24 -11.22
N TYR A 3 -7.31 -18.00 -11.08
CA TYR A 3 -6.67 -17.71 -9.79
C TYR A 3 -7.00 -16.32 -9.21
N PHE A 4 -7.31 -15.34 -10.08
CA PHE A 4 -7.69 -13.98 -9.66
C PHE A 4 -9.05 -13.96 -8.95
N LEU A 5 -10.04 -14.67 -9.51
CA LEU A 5 -11.36 -14.83 -8.90
C LEU A 5 -11.28 -15.57 -7.56
N ALA A 6 -10.45 -16.61 -7.48
CA ALA A 6 -10.24 -17.36 -6.24
C ALA A 6 -9.57 -16.52 -5.14
N SER A 7 -8.58 -15.69 -5.49
CA SER A 7 -7.93 -14.74 -4.57
C SER A 7 -8.96 -13.76 -3.97
N ILE A 8 -9.77 -13.12 -4.82
CA ILE A 8 -10.79 -12.14 -4.40
C ILE A 8 -11.82 -12.79 -3.46
N ILE A 9 -12.27 -14.01 -3.76
CA ILE A 9 -13.26 -14.72 -2.93
C ILE A 9 -12.65 -15.08 -1.56
N SER A 10 -11.38 -15.50 -1.52
CA SER A 10 -10.69 -15.83 -0.26
C SER A 10 -10.51 -14.61 0.65
N ILE A 11 -10.25 -13.44 0.06
CA ILE A 11 -10.15 -12.16 0.77
C ILE A 11 -11.51 -11.84 1.40
N VAL A 12 -12.57 -11.88 0.60
CA VAL A 12 -13.94 -11.58 1.06
C VAL A 12 -14.38 -12.53 2.19
N ALA A 13 -14.01 -13.80 2.13
CA ALA A 13 -14.31 -14.77 3.18
C ALA A 13 -13.54 -14.49 4.49
N ALA A 14 -12.25 -14.14 4.41
CA ALA A 14 -11.45 -13.77 5.59
C ALA A 14 -11.99 -12.50 6.26
N PHE A 15 -12.44 -11.53 5.45
CA PHE A 15 -13.13 -10.34 5.91
C PHE A 15 -14.43 -10.66 6.65
N MET A 16 -15.31 -11.48 6.06
CA MET A 16 -16.55 -11.88 6.74
C MET A 16 -16.29 -12.56 8.09
N ILE A 17 -15.31 -13.45 8.18
CA ILE A 17 -14.99 -14.16 9.44
C ILE A 17 -14.49 -13.17 10.51
N LEU A 18 -13.66 -12.19 10.15
CA LEU A 18 -13.23 -11.13 11.07
C LEU A 18 -14.40 -10.26 11.54
N PHE A 19 -15.31 -9.90 10.63
CA PHE A 19 -16.45 -9.03 10.93
C PHE A 19 -17.52 -9.71 11.80
N THR A 20 -17.69 -11.03 11.73
CA THR A 20 -18.64 -11.74 12.62
C THR A 20 -18.26 -11.72 14.11
N ARG A 21 -17.08 -11.20 14.47
CA ARG A 21 -16.58 -11.14 15.86
C ARG A 21 -16.72 -9.77 16.54
N TYR A 22 -17.15 -8.70 15.88
CA TYR A 22 -17.11 -7.34 16.46
C TYR A 22 -18.33 -6.47 16.06
N GLU A 23 -18.98 -5.78 17.00
CA GLU A 23 -20.17 -4.93 16.76
C GLU A 23 -19.89 -3.43 17.05
N ALA A 24 -20.57 -2.56 16.27
CA ALA A 24 -20.54 -1.08 16.22
C ALA A 24 -19.25 -0.42 15.68
N ASP A 25 -18.08 -0.63 16.30
CA ASP A 25 -16.78 -0.07 15.86
C ASP A 25 -16.33 -0.66 14.50
N ASP A 26 -16.90 -1.82 14.18
CA ASP A 26 -16.60 -2.62 12.99
C ASP A 26 -17.12 -1.97 11.69
N SER A 27 -18.15 -1.12 11.77
CA SER A 27 -18.69 -0.44 10.59
C SER A 27 -17.73 0.60 10.00
N GLN A 28 -17.02 1.34 10.87
CA GLN A 28 -16.02 2.32 10.48
C GLN A 28 -14.73 1.62 10.02
N ILE A 29 -14.29 0.60 10.75
CA ILE A 29 -13.15 -0.25 10.34
C ILE A 29 -13.41 -0.93 8.99
N LYS A 30 -14.63 -1.43 8.76
CA LYS A 30 -15.02 -2.03 7.49
C LYS A 30 -14.97 -1.03 6.35
N ALA A 31 -15.51 0.17 6.55
CA ALA A 31 -15.43 1.25 5.56
C ALA A 31 -13.97 1.58 5.24
N ASP A 32 -13.12 1.69 6.26
CA ASP A 32 -11.70 1.97 6.06
C ASP A 32 -10.95 0.83 5.36
N LEU A 33 -11.29 -0.44 5.61
CA LEU A 33 -10.73 -1.58 4.89
C LEU A 33 -11.20 -1.65 3.44
N GLU A 34 -12.48 -1.37 3.17
CA GLU A 34 -12.98 -1.26 1.80
C GLU A 34 -12.30 -0.11 1.06
N HIS A 35 -12.10 1.03 1.73
CA HIS A 35 -11.35 2.16 1.18
C HIS A 35 -9.90 1.77 0.90
N MET A 36 -9.20 1.11 1.83
CA MET A 36 -7.83 0.62 1.63
C MET A 36 -7.73 -0.31 0.42
N LYS A 37 -8.69 -1.23 0.25
CA LYS A 37 -8.75 -2.11 -0.92
C LYS A 37 -8.80 -1.32 -2.24
N VAL A 38 -9.63 -0.30 -2.28
CA VAL A 38 -9.76 0.58 -3.45
C VAL A 38 -8.47 1.36 -3.67
N MET A 39 -7.84 1.89 -2.62
CA MET A 39 -6.56 2.61 -2.71
C MET A 39 -5.45 1.72 -3.27
N PHE A 40 -5.31 0.49 -2.77
CA PHE A 40 -4.33 -0.47 -3.31
C PHE A 40 -4.57 -0.76 -4.79
N SER A 41 -5.83 -0.97 -5.19
CA SER A 41 -6.18 -1.18 -6.61
C SER A 41 -5.90 0.06 -7.46
N MET A 42 -6.08 1.26 -6.93
CA MET A 42 -5.78 2.52 -7.62
C MET A 42 -4.28 2.69 -7.82
N VAL A 43 -3.48 2.52 -6.77
CA VAL A 43 -2.02 2.63 -6.85
C VAL A 43 -1.46 1.60 -7.84
N ASP A 44 -1.95 0.36 -7.80
CA ASP A 44 -1.56 -0.65 -8.79
C ASP A 44 -1.97 -0.25 -10.22
N GLY A 45 -3.15 0.35 -10.38
CA GLY A 45 -3.63 0.91 -11.64
C GLY A 45 -2.73 2.03 -12.18
N PHE A 46 -2.22 2.92 -11.31
CA PHE A 46 -1.28 3.98 -11.70
C PHE A 46 0.03 3.38 -12.21
N VAL A 47 0.59 2.41 -11.49
CA VAL A 47 1.83 1.73 -11.90
C VAL A 47 1.63 0.95 -13.21
N ASN A 48 0.50 0.25 -13.38
CA ASN A 48 0.18 -0.44 -14.63
C ASN A 48 0.05 0.54 -15.80
N THR A 49 -0.58 1.70 -15.59
CA THR A 49 -0.69 2.74 -16.62
C THR A 49 0.68 3.25 -17.04
N TYR A 50 1.57 3.47 -16.08
CA TYR A 50 2.94 3.90 -16.32
C TYR A 50 3.72 2.86 -17.15
N ILE A 51 3.68 1.58 -16.76
CA ILE A 51 4.34 0.49 -17.50
C ILE A 51 3.75 0.35 -18.92
N ASN A 52 2.42 0.39 -19.05
CA ASN A 52 1.74 0.28 -20.34
C ASN A 52 2.00 1.46 -21.27
N SER A 53 2.44 2.61 -20.74
CA SER A 53 2.88 3.75 -21.54
C SER A 53 4.28 3.59 -22.14
N GLY A 54 4.97 2.47 -21.83
CA GLY A 54 6.30 2.14 -22.35
C GLY A 54 7.45 2.63 -21.47
N GLU A 55 7.15 3.12 -20.27
CA GLU A 55 8.14 3.65 -19.32
C GLU A 55 8.75 2.54 -18.46
N ASN A 56 9.94 2.79 -17.92
CA ASN A 56 10.70 1.81 -17.14
C ASN A 56 10.40 1.91 -15.64
N MET A 57 10.14 0.76 -15.01
CA MET A 57 9.91 0.64 -13.55
C MET A 57 11.10 1.09 -12.70
N GLN A 58 12.31 1.20 -13.26
CA GLN A 58 13.50 1.59 -12.51
C GLN A 58 13.51 3.05 -12.04
N ASP A 59 12.68 3.89 -12.64
CA ASP A 59 12.59 5.32 -12.29
C ASP A 59 11.24 5.66 -11.65
N ILE A 60 10.40 4.68 -11.32
CA ILE A 60 9.03 4.95 -10.90
C ILE A 60 8.96 5.55 -9.47
N ASN A 61 8.33 6.72 -9.34
CA ASN A 61 7.99 7.34 -8.06
C ASN A 61 6.70 8.19 -8.21
N PHE A 62 6.15 8.67 -7.10
CA PHE A 62 4.88 9.43 -7.14
C PHE A 62 5.01 10.81 -7.81
N GLU A 63 6.18 11.45 -7.77
CA GLU A 63 6.42 12.71 -8.50
C GLU A 63 6.31 12.49 -10.02
N ILE A 64 6.97 11.46 -10.53
CA ILE A 64 6.91 11.12 -11.96
C ILE A 64 5.48 10.72 -12.36
N LEU A 65 4.75 9.98 -11.52
CA LEU A 65 3.35 9.66 -11.80
C LEU A 65 2.45 10.92 -11.83
N GLU A 66 2.75 11.93 -10.99
CA GLU A 66 2.05 13.21 -10.99
C GLU A 66 2.37 14.03 -12.24
N ASP A 67 3.66 14.18 -12.58
CA ASP A 67 4.14 14.91 -13.76
C ASP A 67 3.60 14.33 -15.07
N ARG A 68 3.38 13.00 -15.11
CA ARG A 68 2.79 12.31 -16.25
C ARG A 68 1.26 12.36 -16.27
N GLY A 69 0.62 12.95 -15.25
CA GLY A 69 -0.82 13.07 -15.15
C GLY A 69 -1.54 11.72 -14.97
N ILE A 70 -0.86 10.72 -14.41
CA ILE A 70 -1.40 9.37 -14.17
C ILE A 70 -2.20 9.33 -12.85
N LEU A 71 -1.81 10.17 -11.89
CA LEU A 71 -2.50 10.27 -10.60
C LEU A 71 -3.88 10.94 -10.74
N LEU A 72 -4.73 10.71 -9.73
CA LEU A 72 -6.01 11.40 -9.61
C LEU A 72 -5.77 12.90 -9.37
N SER A 73 -6.58 13.76 -9.99
CA SER A 73 -6.44 15.23 -9.87
C SER A 73 -6.61 15.79 -8.45
N ASN A 74 -7.11 14.97 -7.52
CA ASN A 74 -7.28 15.31 -6.11
C ASN A 74 -6.33 14.54 -5.18
N ALA A 75 -5.42 13.74 -5.73
CA ALA A 75 -4.29 13.24 -4.98
C ALA A 75 -3.32 14.40 -4.73
N THR A 76 -2.70 14.41 -3.56
CA THR A 76 -1.66 15.40 -3.24
C THR A 76 -0.36 14.67 -3.07
N VAL A 77 0.65 15.06 -3.84
CA VAL A 77 2.01 14.57 -3.70
C VAL A 77 2.85 15.63 -3.00
N VAL A 78 3.64 15.21 -2.01
CA VAL A 78 4.53 16.07 -1.24
C VAL A 78 5.90 15.43 -1.19
N GLY A 79 6.95 16.19 -1.52
CA GLY A 79 8.33 15.72 -1.56
C GLY A 79 8.91 15.76 -2.97
N ALA A 80 10.09 15.15 -3.15
CA ALA A 80 10.77 15.09 -4.45
C ALA A 80 11.43 13.73 -4.65
N GLY A 81 11.40 13.24 -5.89
CA GLY A 81 11.92 11.96 -6.33
C GLY A 81 11.36 10.78 -5.51
N ASN A 82 12.25 9.90 -5.09
CA ASN A 82 11.91 8.72 -4.30
C ASN A 82 11.44 9.04 -2.88
N SER A 83 11.57 10.31 -2.44
CA SER A 83 10.99 10.78 -1.17
C SER A 83 9.56 11.28 -1.30
N ALA A 84 9.01 11.33 -2.52
CA ALA A 84 7.66 11.79 -2.77
C ALA A 84 6.62 10.88 -2.11
N VAL A 85 5.79 11.49 -1.27
CA VAL A 85 4.69 10.84 -0.56
C VAL A 85 3.38 11.32 -1.16
N MET A 86 2.53 10.38 -1.55
CA MET A 86 1.17 10.63 -2.04
C MET A 86 0.15 10.42 -0.92
N THR A 87 -0.80 11.34 -0.80
CA THR A 87 -2.04 11.15 -0.03
C THR A 87 -3.26 11.28 -0.93
N LEU A 88 -4.22 10.39 -0.71
CA LEU A 88 -5.50 10.41 -1.40
C LEU A 88 -6.51 11.31 -0.66
N PRO A 89 -7.50 11.89 -1.36
CA PRO A 89 -8.50 12.75 -0.75
C PRO A 89 -9.26 11.99 0.35
N ASN A 90 -9.53 12.67 1.47
CA ASN A 90 -10.25 12.09 2.62
C ASN A 90 -9.60 10.81 3.18
N SER A 91 -8.29 10.63 2.99
CA SER A 91 -7.53 9.52 3.55
C SER A 91 -6.46 10.01 4.50
N ASN A 92 -6.33 9.32 5.63
CA ASN A 92 -5.22 9.51 6.56
C ASN A 92 -4.03 8.58 6.23
N VAL A 93 -4.07 7.90 5.10
CA VAL A 93 -3.04 6.93 4.69
C VAL A 93 -2.10 7.58 3.69
N THR A 94 -0.82 7.54 4.02
CA THR A 94 0.28 8.04 3.20
C THR A 94 0.95 6.89 2.46
N TRP A 95 1.30 7.15 1.20
CA TRP A 95 1.89 6.16 0.30
C TRP A 95 3.21 6.70 -0.23
N GLN A 96 4.25 5.89 -0.20
CA GLN A 96 5.53 6.22 -0.82
C GLN A 96 5.94 5.09 -1.77
N LEU A 97 6.29 5.44 -3.00
CA LEU A 97 6.64 4.50 -4.06
C LEU A 97 8.11 4.70 -4.43
N ILE A 98 8.87 3.62 -4.43
CA ILE A 98 10.25 3.59 -4.91
C ILE A 98 10.46 2.42 -5.87
N PRO A 99 11.37 2.57 -6.85
CA PRO A 99 11.75 1.46 -7.71
C PRO A 99 12.54 0.41 -6.91
N ASN A 100 12.40 -0.88 -7.23
CA ASN A 100 13.24 -1.90 -6.63
C ASN A 100 14.58 -2.01 -7.38
N LYS A 101 15.65 -1.46 -6.81
CA LYS A 101 16.98 -1.51 -7.43
C LYS A 101 17.55 -2.92 -7.57
N ASN A 102 17.11 -3.86 -6.72
CA ASN A 102 17.61 -5.23 -6.73
C ASN A 102 16.88 -6.11 -7.75
N ASP A 103 15.73 -5.68 -8.25
CA ASP A 103 14.90 -6.44 -9.17
C ASP A 103 14.05 -5.50 -10.04
N ALA A 104 14.40 -5.43 -11.33
CA ALA A 104 13.72 -4.58 -12.30
C ALA A 104 12.26 -4.99 -12.60
N THR A 105 11.82 -6.18 -12.15
CA THR A 105 10.45 -6.67 -12.31
C THR A 105 9.55 -6.33 -11.12
N SER A 106 10.08 -5.62 -10.12
CA SER A 106 9.30 -5.23 -8.95
C SER A 106 9.48 -3.77 -8.55
N TYR A 107 8.53 -3.29 -7.75
CA TYR A 107 8.58 -1.97 -7.12
C TYR A 107 8.24 -2.12 -5.64
N LYS A 108 8.65 -1.14 -4.83
CA LYS A 108 8.35 -1.13 -3.39
C LYS A 108 7.41 0.02 -3.05
N ILE A 109 6.40 -0.27 -2.25
CA ILE A 109 5.48 0.73 -1.68
C ILE A 109 5.62 0.68 -0.16
N LEU A 110 5.93 1.81 0.47
CA LEU A 110 5.71 2.00 1.89
C LEU A 110 4.30 2.56 2.10
N VAL A 111 3.55 1.90 2.97
CA VAL A 111 2.20 2.31 3.37
C VAL A 111 2.25 2.69 4.84
N ASP A 112 1.81 3.90 5.15
CA ASP A 112 1.74 4.43 6.51
C ASP A 112 0.27 4.71 6.86
N ILE A 113 -0.24 3.95 7.83
CA ILE A 113 -1.59 4.05 8.38
C ILE A 113 -1.60 4.62 9.81
N THR A 114 -0.47 5.12 10.32
CA THR A 114 -0.31 5.61 11.71
C THR A 114 -1.34 6.67 12.10
N ARG A 115 -1.78 7.48 11.13
CA ARG A 115 -2.75 8.57 11.32
C ARG A 115 -4.21 8.11 11.25
N SER A 116 -4.46 6.84 10.94
CA SER A 116 -5.80 6.26 10.94
C SER A 116 -6.12 5.64 12.30
N SER A 117 -6.87 6.37 13.14
CA SER A 117 -7.23 5.92 14.49
C SER A 117 -8.06 4.63 14.49
N SER A 118 -8.86 4.40 13.45
CA SER A 118 -9.68 3.20 13.26
C SER A 118 -8.83 1.99 12.87
N LEU A 119 -7.94 2.12 11.88
CA LEU A 119 -7.05 1.02 11.47
C LEU A 119 -6.00 0.70 12.56
N MET A 120 -5.57 1.70 13.32
CA MET A 120 -4.68 1.53 14.47
C MET A 120 -5.39 1.05 15.73
N SER A 121 -6.73 1.07 15.78
CA SER A 121 -7.50 0.68 16.97
C SER A 121 -7.31 -0.78 17.36
N LYS A 122 -6.91 -1.65 16.41
CA LYS A 122 -6.67 -3.07 16.68
C LYS A 122 -5.32 -3.51 16.14
N SER A 123 -4.58 -4.18 17.00
CA SER A 123 -3.24 -4.66 16.68
C SER A 123 -3.25 -5.64 15.50
N VAL A 124 -4.30 -6.45 15.30
CA VAL A 124 -4.42 -7.35 14.13
C VAL A 124 -4.32 -6.61 12.78
N PHE A 125 -4.84 -5.38 12.70
CA PHE A 125 -4.78 -4.58 11.47
C PHE A 125 -3.41 -3.94 11.26
N SER A 126 -2.78 -3.43 12.34
CA SER A 126 -1.44 -2.87 12.30
C SER A 126 -0.31 -3.91 12.28
N GLU A 127 -0.57 -5.16 12.69
CA GLU A 127 0.46 -6.19 12.85
C GLU A 127 0.79 -6.96 11.57
N SER A 128 -0.19 -7.20 10.70
CA SER A 128 0.04 -8.04 9.53
C SER A 128 -1.16 -8.17 8.58
N PHE A 129 -2.40 -7.91 9.02
CA PHE A 129 -3.56 -8.25 8.19
C PHE A 129 -3.58 -7.44 6.89
N ILE A 130 -3.39 -6.13 6.96
CA ILE A 130 -3.43 -5.26 5.78
C ILE A 130 -2.28 -5.62 4.82
N GLY A 131 -1.06 -5.80 5.33
CA GLY A 131 0.09 -6.24 4.53
C GLY A 131 -0.12 -7.61 3.87
N ARG A 132 -0.63 -8.61 4.60
CA ARG A 132 -0.88 -9.95 4.03
C ARG A 132 -2.02 -9.95 3.03
N GLU A 133 -3.16 -9.35 3.36
CA GLU A 133 -4.33 -9.38 2.47
C GLU A 133 -4.12 -8.54 1.21
N TYR A 134 -3.58 -7.33 1.34
CA TYR A 134 -3.44 -6.46 0.17
C TYR A 134 -2.12 -6.71 -0.55
N CYS A 135 -1.00 -6.76 0.15
CA CYS A 135 0.28 -6.89 -0.54
C CYS A 135 0.55 -8.30 -1.04
N GLN A 136 0.26 -9.35 -0.25
CA GLN A 136 0.47 -10.72 -0.72
C GLN A 136 -0.67 -11.23 -1.61
N LYS A 137 -1.94 -10.98 -1.28
CA LYS A 137 -3.05 -11.57 -2.03
C LYS A 137 -3.64 -10.69 -3.12
N ALA A 138 -3.74 -9.36 -2.91
CA ALA A 138 -4.31 -8.47 -3.91
C ALA A 138 -3.27 -8.03 -4.96
N LEU A 139 -2.04 -7.75 -4.52
CA LEU A 139 -0.94 -7.29 -5.38
C LEU A 139 0.03 -8.41 -5.79
N PHE A 140 -0.16 -9.65 -5.31
CA PHE A 140 0.73 -10.78 -5.59
C PHE A 140 2.20 -10.51 -5.23
N GLY A 141 2.42 -9.71 -4.19
CA GLY A 141 3.72 -9.28 -3.71
C GLY A 141 4.19 -9.98 -2.42
N SER A 142 5.24 -9.44 -1.81
CA SER A 142 5.66 -9.74 -0.44
C SER A 142 5.45 -8.51 0.46
N PHE A 143 5.44 -8.73 1.78
CA PHE A 143 5.31 -7.64 2.75
C PHE A 143 6.43 -7.72 3.80
N GLU A 144 6.91 -6.55 4.23
CA GLU A 144 7.94 -6.38 5.26
C GLU A 144 7.41 -5.41 6.34
N THR A 145 7.36 -5.87 7.59
CA THR A 145 6.78 -5.10 8.72
C THR A 145 7.79 -4.29 9.50
N ASN A 146 9.07 -4.63 9.42
CA ASN A 146 10.10 -3.97 10.22
C ASN A 146 10.64 -2.70 9.53
N THR A 147 10.27 -2.49 8.27
CA THR A 147 10.83 -1.45 7.43
C THR A 147 9.90 -0.24 7.47
N ASN A 148 10.37 0.87 8.03
CA ASN A 148 9.49 1.96 8.46
C ASN A 148 9.86 3.34 7.89
N SER A 149 10.96 3.45 7.14
CA SER A 149 11.44 4.74 6.66
C SER A 149 12.24 4.58 5.39
N TYR A 150 12.19 5.59 4.54
CA TYR A 150 13.09 5.69 3.40
C TYR A 150 14.47 6.17 3.86
N ASN A 151 15.53 5.49 3.42
CA ASN A 151 16.91 5.77 3.82
C ASN A 151 17.52 7.04 3.18
N GLY A 152 16.75 7.77 2.37
CA GLY A 152 17.23 8.97 1.67
C GLY A 152 18.07 8.70 0.42
N THR A 153 18.26 7.43 0.06
CA THR A 153 18.98 7.01 -1.15
C THR A 153 18.10 6.12 -2.01
N ASP A 154 17.93 4.86 -1.64
CA ASP A 154 17.56 3.83 -2.62
C ASP A 154 16.62 2.76 -2.07
N ASP A 155 16.40 2.70 -0.76
CA ASP A 155 15.62 1.62 -0.16
C ASP A 155 14.88 2.09 1.10
N PHE A 156 13.92 1.27 1.51
CA PHE A 156 13.31 1.37 2.82
C PHE A 156 14.18 0.62 3.84
N VAL A 157 14.37 1.22 5.01
CA VAL A 157 15.15 0.66 6.12
C VAL A 157 14.37 0.76 7.43
N ASN A 158 14.72 -0.11 8.38
CA ASN A 158 14.32 0.07 9.77
C ASN A 158 15.20 1.15 10.41
N SER A 159 14.63 2.31 10.73
CA SER A 159 15.30 3.42 11.42
C SER A 159 15.53 3.19 12.93
N GLY A 160 15.34 1.95 13.41
CA GLY A 160 15.49 1.58 14.82
C GLY A 160 14.21 1.74 15.64
N GLY A 161 13.09 2.07 15.00
CA GLY A 161 11.77 2.21 15.61
C GLY A 161 10.68 1.36 14.96
N GLY A 162 11.02 0.55 13.95
CA GLY A 162 10.05 -0.30 13.24
C GLY A 162 9.58 -1.42 14.16
N THR A 163 8.28 -1.46 14.45
CA THR A 163 7.67 -2.54 15.21
C THR A 163 6.58 -3.19 14.39
N ASN A 164 6.23 -4.44 14.70
CA ASN A 164 5.05 -5.07 14.10
C ASN A 164 3.74 -4.43 14.60
N SER A 165 3.71 -3.20 15.10
CA SER A 165 2.49 -2.56 15.61
C SER A 165 2.47 -1.06 15.34
N ASP A 166 3.44 -0.56 14.57
CA ASP A 166 3.62 0.86 14.29
C ASP A 166 2.68 1.35 13.18
N GLY A 167 2.04 0.45 12.43
CA GLY A 167 1.17 0.83 11.32
C GLY A 167 1.95 1.26 10.08
N LEU A 168 3.22 0.87 9.98
CA LEU A 168 4.05 1.08 8.80
C LEU A 168 4.43 -0.29 8.23
N PHE A 169 4.27 -0.45 6.92
CA PHE A 169 4.72 -1.67 6.26
C PHE A 169 5.10 -1.40 4.82
N VAL A 170 6.08 -2.16 4.33
CA VAL A 170 6.54 -2.11 2.95
C VAL A 170 5.99 -3.30 2.18
N CYS A 171 5.57 -3.04 0.95
CA CYS A 171 5.07 -4.02 0.02
C CYS A 171 5.96 -4.06 -1.20
N VAL A 172 6.51 -5.23 -1.50
CA VAL A 172 7.26 -5.47 -2.74
C VAL A 172 6.32 -6.13 -3.73
N VAL A 173 6.03 -5.47 -4.84
CA VAL A 173 5.03 -5.91 -5.81
C VAL A 173 5.72 -6.29 -7.11
N PHE A 174 5.43 -7.49 -7.63
CA PHE A 174 6.00 -8.03 -8.86
C PHE A 174 5.07 -7.76 -10.06
N LYS A 175 5.65 -7.47 -11.23
CA LYS A 175 4.94 -7.16 -12.47
C LYS A 175 5.36 -8.05 -13.64
#